data_AF-A0A3L9ZXK4-F1
#
_entry.id   AF-A0A3L9ZXK4-F1
#
_cell.length_a   1.000
_cell.length_b   1.000
_cell.length_c   1.000
_cell.angle_alpha   90.00
_cell.angle_beta   90.00
_cell.angle_gamma   90.00
#
_symmetry.space_group_name_H-M   'P 1'
#
loop_
_entity.id
_entity.type
_entity.pdbx_description
1 polymer ?
#
loop_
_entity_poly.entity_id
_entity_poly.type
_entity_poly.pdbx_seq_one_letter_code
_entity_poly.pdbx_strand_id
1 'polypeptide(L)'
;MKKQLSKIVRWEKYSGIVGFYKFLFIFFVLGIFFSPVVLHLLNPNIWEQLKNSDFSKSIIPVVFLCFTFSILPFLIVGIILWFKKNKEYKLLLTNEEKYKDIESRNWRGNDKIWDKAITYSPSISILIALLTLPFLLVHNAPIQNSFPLYSCAILLLFGTLYSLYQSFYSNIYNDKLFVPNFLKILFIIVLLLVVLSVVIVLIGIEN
;
A
#
# COMPACT_ATOMS: atom_id res chain seq x y z
N MET A 1 0.51 -9.66 35.14
CA MET A 1 1.31 -8.42 35.28
C MET A 1 2.76 -8.53 34.78
N LYS A 2 3.64 -9.40 35.32
CA LYS A 2 5.07 -9.46 34.91
C LYS A 2 5.31 -9.56 33.38
N LYS A 3 4.53 -10.36 32.65
CA LYS A 3 4.64 -10.51 31.18
C LYS A 3 4.22 -9.27 30.37
N GLN A 4 3.34 -8.43 30.89
CA GLN A 4 2.93 -7.18 30.21
C GLN A 4 3.97 -6.09 30.42
N LEU A 5 4.46 -5.92 31.65
CA LEU A 5 5.57 -5.01 31.97
C LEU A 5 6.82 -5.33 31.15
N SER A 6 7.18 -6.62 30.99
CA SER A 6 8.32 -7.01 30.14
C SER A 6 8.13 -6.69 28.67
N LYS A 7 6.88 -6.65 28.17
CA LYS A 7 6.59 -6.23 26.79
C LYS A 7 6.69 -4.71 26.67
N ILE A 8 6.11 -3.96 27.60
CA ILE A 8 6.15 -2.48 27.59
C ILE A 8 7.60 -1.99 27.57
N VAL A 9 8.46 -2.49 28.46
CA VAL A 9 9.90 -2.13 28.51
C VAL A 9 10.62 -2.50 27.20
N ARG A 10 10.29 -3.64 26.58
CA ARG A 10 10.88 -4.05 25.30
C ARG A 10 10.50 -3.10 24.15
N TRP A 11 9.30 -2.55 24.21
CA TRP A 11 8.71 -1.73 23.14
C TRP A 11 8.92 -0.22 23.35
N GLU A 12 9.31 0.21 24.55
CA GLU A 12 9.63 1.60 24.90
C GLU A 12 10.68 2.24 23.98
N LYS A 13 11.65 1.44 23.51
CA LYS A 13 12.68 1.90 22.56
C LYS A 13 12.14 2.37 21.20
N TYR A 14 10.89 2.07 20.86
CA TYR A 14 10.23 2.54 19.64
C TYR A 14 9.36 3.78 19.89
N SER A 15 9.33 4.31 21.11
CA SER A 15 8.59 5.50 21.46
C SER A 15 9.33 6.79 21.05
N GLY A 16 8.55 7.78 20.65
CA GLY A 16 9.04 9.12 20.34
C GLY A 16 9.96 9.23 19.12
N ILE A 17 10.37 10.47 18.85
CA ILE A 17 11.21 10.85 17.70
C ILE A 17 12.61 10.19 17.78
N VAL A 18 13.15 10.02 18.98
CA VAL A 18 14.46 9.37 19.18
C VAL A 18 14.41 7.88 18.83
N GLY A 19 13.34 7.17 19.21
CA GLY A 19 13.13 5.78 18.82
C GLY A 19 12.95 5.61 17.32
N PHE A 20 12.25 6.55 16.67
CA PHE A 20 12.11 6.61 15.22
C PHE A 20 13.46 6.74 14.51
N TYR A 21 14.28 7.73 14.88
CA TYR A 21 15.58 7.91 14.25
C TYR A 21 16.53 6.74 14.48
N LYS A 22 16.58 6.17 15.69
CA LYS A 22 17.39 4.98 15.97
C LYS A 22 16.95 3.79 15.12
N PHE A 23 15.65 3.60 14.94
CA PHE A 23 15.13 2.51 14.13
C PHE A 23 15.42 2.74 12.64
N LEU A 24 15.18 3.95 12.13
CA LEU A 24 15.48 4.29 10.73
C LEU A 24 16.97 4.22 10.43
N PHE A 25 17.83 4.59 11.37
CA PHE A 25 19.27 4.50 11.19
C PHE A 25 19.71 3.04 10.94
N ILE A 26 19.10 2.06 11.61
CA ILE A 26 19.37 0.63 11.35
C ILE A 26 19.03 0.28 9.90
N PHE A 27 17.88 0.73 9.39
CA PHE A 27 17.46 0.46 8.01
C PHE A 27 18.28 1.25 6.98
N PHE A 28 18.69 2.46 7.30
CA PHE A 28 19.62 3.23 6.50
C PHE A 28 20.96 2.51 6.34
N VAL A 29 21.53 2.03 7.45
CA VAL A 29 22.77 1.25 7.46
C VAL A 29 22.61 -0.04 6.66
N LEU A 30 21.49 -0.76 6.81
CA LEU A 30 21.19 -1.93 5.97
C LEU A 30 21.17 -1.55 4.49
N GLY A 31 20.50 -0.46 4.11
CA GLY A 31 20.50 0.03 2.73
C GLY A 31 21.91 0.34 2.20
N ILE A 32 22.79 0.92 3.02
CA ILE A 32 24.20 1.11 2.64
C ILE A 32 24.90 -0.23 2.43
N PHE A 33 24.74 -1.18 3.34
CA PHE A 33 25.38 -2.50 3.24
C PHE A 33 24.92 -3.31 2.02
N PHE A 34 23.64 -3.19 1.62
CA PHE A 34 23.11 -3.87 0.45
C PHE A 34 23.41 -3.15 -0.87
N SER A 35 23.82 -1.88 -0.82
CA SER A 35 24.07 -1.07 -2.02
C SER A 35 25.10 -1.69 -2.99
N PRO A 36 26.26 -2.23 -2.57
CA PRO A 36 27.22 -2.88 -3.46
C PRO A 36 26.62 -4.09 -4.21
N VAL A 37 25.80 -4.88 -3.51
CA VAL A 37 25.14 -6.06 -4.09
C VAL A 37 24.11 -5.63 -5.13
N VAL A 38 23.30 -4.63 -4.81
CA VAL A 38 22.30 -4.07 -5.73
C VAL A 38 22.96 -3.46 -6.97
N LEU A 39 24.05 -2.71 -6.80
CA LEU A 39 24.80 -2.16 -7.94
C LEU A 39 25.36 -3.26 -8.84
N HIS A 40 25.93 -4.32 -8.27
CA HIS A 40 26.46 -5.44 -9.05
C HIS A 40 25.34 -6.22 -9.78
N LEU A 41 24.16 -6.35 -9.16
CA LEU A 41 22.99 -6.97 -9.82
C LEU A 41 22.46 -6.12 -10.98
N LEU A 42 22.46 -4.80 -10.84
CA LEU A 42 22.02 -3.89 -11.90
C LEU A 42 23.04 -3.80 -13.04
N ASN A 43 24.33 -3.88 -12.72
CA ASN A 43 25.43 -3.88 -13.69
C ASN A 43 26.64 -4.67 -13.13
N PRO A 44 26.88 -5.90 -13.60
CA PRO A 44 27.98 -6.73 -13.12
C PRO A 44 29.37 -6.08 -13.30
N ASN A 45 29.53 -5.26 -14.34
CA ASN A 45 30.78 -4.61 -14.71
C ASN A 45 30.96 -3.22 -14.04
N ILE A 46 30.07 -2.83 -13.13
CA ILE A 46 30.08 -1.52 -12.48
C ILE A 46 31.43 -1.23 -11.78
N TRP A 47 32.07 -2.25 -11.20
CA TRP A 47 33.33 -2.11 -10.48
C TRP A 47 34.52 -1.80 -11.39
N GLU A 48 34.55 -2.40 -12.58
CA GLU A 48 35.58 -2.11 -13.59
C GLU A 48 35.36 -0.72 -14.19
N GLN A 49 34.11 -0.35 -14.43
CA GLN A 49 33.75 0.99 -14.91
C GLN A 49 34.13 2.08 -13.89
N LEU A 50 33.93 1.82 -12.60
CA LEU A 50 34.32 2.73 -11.52
C LEU A 50 35.84 2.82 -11.32
N LYS A 51 36.56 1.74 -11.61
CA LYS A 51 38.03 1.73 -11.54
C LYS A 51 38.67 2.59 -12.63
N ASN A 52 38.02 2.67 -13.79
CA ASN A 52 38.52 3.37 -14.98
C ASN A 52 37.94 4.78 -15.15
N SER A 53 37.06 5.23 -14.24
CA SER A 53 36.39 6.52 -14.36
C SER A 53 36.94 7.57 -13.40
N ASP A 54 36.82 8.84 -13.78
CA ASP A 54 37.07 9.96 -12.87
C ASP A 54 36.07 9.88 -11.71
N PHE A 55 36.58 9.78 -10.48
CA PHE A 55 35.79 9.66 -9.25
C PHE A 55 34.68 10.71 -9.15
N SER A 56 34.95 11.96 -9.55
CA SER A 56 33.99 13.06 -9.52
C SER A 56 32.83 12.90 -10.51
N LYS A 57 33.04 12.21 -11.65
CA LYS A 57 32.01 12.01 -12.68
C LYS A 57 31.13 10.79 -12.39
N SER A 58 31.66 9.79 -11.69
CA SER A 58 30.92 8.55 -11.39
C SER A 58 30.25 8.51 -10.03
N ILE A 59 30.63 9.38 -9.08
CA ILE A 59 30.07 9.34 -7.73
C ILE A 59 28.59 9.72 -7.70
N ILE A 60 28.17 10.74 -8.45
CA ILE A 60 26.77 11.21 -8.44
C ILE A 60 25.81 10.13 -8.98
N PRO A 61 26.05 9.51 -10.16
CA PRO A 61 25.22 8.42 -10.64
C PRO A 61 25.19 7.21 -9.71
N VAL A 62 26.34 6.83 -9.13
CA VAL A 62 26.43 5.69 -8.22
C VAL A 62 25.66 5.95 -6.93
N VAL A 63 25.83 7.12 -6.32
CA VAL A 63 25.09 7.51 -5.11
C VAL A 63 23.59 7.55 -5.40
N PHE A 64 23.18 8.08 -6.56
CA PHE A 64 21.77 8.09 -6.97
C PHE A 64 21.21 6.67 -7.11
N LEU A 65 21.95 5.75 -7.74
CA LEU A 65 21.53 4.35 -7.88
C LEU A 65 21.46 3.64 -6.53
N CYS A 66 22.46 3.79 -5.66
CA CYS A 66 22.45 3.25 -4.30
C CYS A 66 21.27 3.78 -3.50
N PHE A 67 21.02 5.09 -3.58
CA PHE A 67 19.92 5.71 -2.87
C PHE A 67 18.58 5.18 -3.35
N THR A 68 18.35 5.16 -4.66
CA THR A 68 17.07 4.79 -5.26
C THR A 68 16.73 3.32 -5.08
N PHE A 69 17.70 2.42 -5.30
CA PHE A 69 17.44 0.99 -5.34
C PHE A 69 17.79 0.24 -4.07
N SER A 70 18.48 0.87 -3.12
CA SER A 70 18.84 0.24 -1.85
C SER A 70 18.35 1.06 -0.67
N ILE A 71 18.90 2.25 -0.47
CA ILE A 71 18.67 3.02 0.77
C ILE A 71 17.19 3.41 0.93
N LEU A 72 16.56 3.92 -0.12
CA LEU A 72 15.17 4.36 -0.09
C LEU A 72 14.19 3.20 0.18
N PRO A 73 14.25 2.04 -0.51
CA PRO A 73 13.44 0.87 -0.17
C PRO A 73 13.60 0.42 1.29
N PHE A 74 14.84 0.33 1.78
CA PHE A 74 15.08 -0.06 3.17
C PHE A 74 14.51 0.95 4.16
N LEU A 75 14.66 2.26 3.89
CA LEU A 75 14.04 3.30 4.70
C LEU A 75 12.51 3.18 4.72
N ILE A 76 11.87 2.95 3.57
CA ILE A 76 10.41 2.74 3.49
C ILE A 76 9.98 1.56 4.37
N VAL A 77 10.67 0.42 4.25
CA VAL A 77 10.41 -0.76 5.09
C VAL A 77 10.61 -0.44 6.57
N GLY A 78 11.67 0.30 6.91
CA GLY A 78 11.95 0.76 8.27
C GLY A 78 10.84 1.64 8.84
N ILE A 79 10.32 2.59 8.05
CA ILE A 79 9.20 3.45 8.42
C ILE A 79 7.96 2.59 8.71
N ILE A 80 7.59 1.69 7.80
CA ILE A 80 6.40 0.82 7.94
C ILE A 80 6.49 -0.04 9.21
N LEU A 81 7.63 -0.71 9.41
CA LEU A 81 7.85 -1.56 10.57
C LEU A 81 7.87 -0.75 11.87
N TRP A 82 8.43 0.46 11.86
CA TRP A 82 8.39 1.32 13.03
C TRP A 82 6.97 1.73 13.38
N PHE A 83 6.16 2.16 12.40
CA PHE A 83 4.77 2.53 12.63
C PHE A 83 3.98 1.38 13.26
N LYS A 84 4.16 0.16 12.75
CA LYS A 84 3.53 -1.04 13.33
C LYS A 84 3.93 -1.26 14.79
N LYS A 85 5.24 -1.23 15.07
CA LYS A 85 5.78 -1.46 16.43
C LYS A 85 5.39 -0.34 17.41
N ASN A 86 5.38 0.91 16.96
CA ASN A 86 4.95 2.05 17.76
C ASN A 86 3.44 2.00 18.05
N LYS A 87 2.63 1.56 17.09
CA LYS A 87 1.20 1.32 17.29
C LYS A 87 0.95 0.23 18.33
N GLU A 88 1.67 -0.89 18.26
CA GLU A 88 1.61 -1.94 19.30
C GLU A 88 2.05 -1.43 20.68
N TYR A 89 3.10 -0.61 20.75
CA TYR A 89 3.54 0.01 22.00
C TYR A 89 2.47 0.92 22.62
N LYS A 90 1.89 1.82 21.82
CA LYS A 90 0.81 2.70 22.25
C LYS A 90 -0.43 1.92 22.68
N LEU A 91 -0.76 0.83 21.99
CA LEU A 91 -1.83 -0.08 22.39
C LEU A 91 -1.58 -0.70 23.77
N LEU A 92 -0.35 -1.12 24.06
CA LEU A 92 0.00 -1.69 25.37
C LEU A 92 -0.06 -0.67 26.51
N LEU A 93 0.18 0.62 26.22
CA LEU A 93 0.16 1.69 27.22
C LEU A 93 -1.24 2.20 27.51
N THR A 94 -2.01 2.57 26.48
CA THR A 94 -3.30 3.23 26.67
C THR A 94 -4.49 2.29 26.50
N ASN A 95 -4.27 1.10 25.91
CA ASN A 95 -5.32 0.14 25.56
C ASN A 95 -6.46 0.75 24.72
N GLU A 96 -6.17 1.86 24.02
CA GLU A 96 -7.14 2.57 23.20
C GLU A 96 -7.46 1.79 21.91
N GLU A 97 -8.73 1.82 21.50
CA GLU A 97 -9.17 1.15 20.28
C GLU A 97 -8.45 1.69 19.03
N LYS A 98 -8.10 2.98 18.97
CA LYS A 98 -7.37 3.56 17.82
C LYS A 98 -5.99 2.96 17.55
N TYR A 99 -5.43 2.20 18.48
CA TYR A 99 -4.16 1.51 18.28
C TYR A 99 -4.32 0.01 18.00
N LYS A 100 -5.54 -0.52 18.01
CA LYS A 100 -5.82 -1.89 17.58
C LYS A 100 -5.80 -1.99 16.05
N ASP A 101 -5.54 -3.21 15.56
CA ASP A 101 -5.67 -3.53 14.15
C ASP A 101 -7.14 -3.43 13.73
N ILE A 102 -7.37 -2.90 12.52
CA ILE A 102 -8.72 -2.63 11.98
C ILE A 102 -9.61 -3.89 12.05
N GLU A 103 -9.03 -5.07 11.79
CA GLU A 103 -9.74 -6.35 11.88
C GLU A 103 -10.21 -6.71 13.28
N SER A 104 -9.47 -6.27 14.31
CA SER A 104 -9.71 -6.57 15.72
C SER A 104 -10.54 -5.52 16.45
N ARG A 105 -10.89 -4.41 15.78
CA ARG A 105 -11.70 -3.33 16.34
C ARG A 105 -13.18 -3.66 16.37
N ASN A 106 -13.91 -2.93 17.22
CA ASN A 106 -15.36 -2.99 17.26
C ASN A 106 -15.95 -2.25 16.05
N TRP A 107 -16.87 -2.92 15.37
CA TRP A 107 -17.57 -2.39 14.21
C TRP A 107 -19.02 -2.07 14.57
N ARG A 108 -19.59 -1.08 13.88
CA ARG A 108 -21.01 -0.77 13.99
C ARG A 108 -21.81 -1.78 13.16
N GLY A 109 -22.48 -2.70 13.85
CA GLY A 109 -23.31 -3.72 13.20
C GLY A 109 -22.51 -4.55 12.18
N ASN A 110 -23.00 -4.61 10.95
CA ASN A 110 -22.40 -5.40 9.86
C ASN A 110 -21.42 -4.61 8.98
N ASP A 111 -20.98 -3.41 9.40
CA ASP A 111 -20.13 -2.54 8.59
C ASP A 111 -18.75 -3.11 8.27
N LYS A 112 -18.30 -4.09 9.06
CA LYS A 112 -17.08 -4.85 8.76
C LYS A 112 -17.14 -5.57 7.40
N ILE A 113 -18.33 -6.02 7.00
CA ILE A 113 -18.52 -6.69 5.71
C ILE A 113 -18.37 -5.67 4.57
N TRP A 114 -18.95 -4.48 4.74
CA TRP A 114 -18.83 -3.38 3.78
C TRP A 114 -17.39 -2.91 3.62
N ASP A 115 -16.66 -2.76 4.73
CA ASP A 115 -15.25 -2.39 4.70
C ASP A 115 -14.40 -3.40 3.92
N LYS A 116 -14.59 -4.70 4.19
CA LYS A 116 -13.92 -5.76 3.44
C LYS A 116 -14.27 -5.71 1.96
N ALA A 117 -15.55 -5.60 1.62
CA ALA A 117 -16.01 -5.56 0.23
C ALA A 117 -15.36 -4.39 -0.54
N ILE A 118 -15.33 -3.19 0.05
CA ILE A 118 -14.72 -2.02 -0.58
C ILE A 118 -13.20 -2.18 -0.68
N THR A 119 -12.55 -2.66 0.38
CA THR A 119 -11.08 -2.81 0.42
C THR A 119 -10.56 -3.86 -0.55
N TYR A 120 -11.31 -4.94 -0.79
CA TYR A 120 -10.94 -5.98 -1.76
C TYR A 120 -11.36 -5.66 -3.21
N SER A 121 -12.27 -4.69 -3.41
CA SER A 121 -12.77 -4.35 -4.74
C SER A 121 -11.71 -3.88 -5.75
N PRO A 122 -10.63 -3.15 -5.37
CA PRO A 122 -9.50 -2.86 -6.27
C PRO A 122 -8.88 -4.12 -6.89
N SER A 123 -8.66 -5.17 -6.09
CA SER A 123 -8.05 -6.41 -6.58
C SER A 123 -8.93 -7.10 -7.60
N ILE A 124 -10.25 -7.13 -7.36
CA ILE A 124 -11.25 -7.67 -8.30
C ILE A 124 -11.26 -6.84 -9.57
N SER A 125 -11.21 -5.52 -9.45
CA SER A 125 -11.17 -4.60 -10.59
C SER A 125 -9.96 -4.81 -11.49
N ILE A 126 -8.77 -5.06 -10.91
CA ILE A 126 -7.56 -5.38 -11.67
C ILE A 126 -7.75 -6.67 -12.47
N LEU A 127 -8.34 -7.71 -11.86
CA LEU A 127 -8.60 -8.98 -12.54
C LEU A 127 -9.57 -8.80 -13.72
N ILE A 128 -10.66 -8.04 -13.54
CA ILE A 128 -11.61 -7.74 -14.62
C ILE A 128 -10.94 -6.93 -15.73
N ALA A 129 -10.14 -5.92 -15.39
CA ALA A 129 -9.39 -5.13 -16.37
C ALA A 129 -8.42 -6.00 -17.19
N LEU A 130 -7.73 -6.94 -16.55
CA LEU A 130 -6.84 -7.89 -17.24
C LEU A 130 -7.60 -8.82 -18.19
N LEU A 131 -8.75 -9.34 -17.75
CA LEU A 131 -9.60 -10.21 -18.57
C LEU A 131 -10.23 -9.48 -19.77
N THR A 132 -10.42 -8.17 -19.65
CA THR A 132 -11.06 -7.36 -20.70
C THR A 132 -10.08 -6.72 -21.67
N LEU A 133 -8.79 -6.70 -21.32
CA LEU A 133 -7.70 -6.15 -22.12
C LEU A 133 -7.59 -6.75 -23.54
N PRO A 134 -7.78 -8.07 -23.75
CA PRO A 134 -7.73 -8.66 -25.09
C PRO A 134 -8.78 -8.09 -26.06
N PHE A 135 -9.97 -7.72 -25.57
CA PHE A 135 -11.04 -7.17 -26.41
C PHE A 135 -10.71 -5.77 -26.96
N LEU A 136 -9.77 -5.07 -26.35
CA LEU A 136 -9.28 -3.77 -26.82
C LEU A 136 -8.11 -3.87 -27.79
N LEU A 137 -7.41 -5.01 -27.81
CA LEU A 137 -6.28 -5.25 -28.69
C LEU A 137 -6.69 -5.77 -30.08
N VAL A 138 -7.99 -6.01 -30.29
CA VAL A 138 -8.56 -6.39 -31.58
C VAL A 138 -8.51 -5.18 -32.53
N HIS A 139 -8.08 -5.40 -33.78
CA HIS A 139 -8.06 -4.36 -34.80
C HIS A 139 -9.48 -3.83 -35.07
N ASN A 140 -9.67 -2.50 -35.01
CA ASN A 140 -10.98 -1.83 -35.06
C ASN A 140 -11.96 -2.23 -33.94
N ALA A 141 -11.45 -2.45 -32.72
CA ALA A 141 -12.31 -2.72 -31.57
C ALA A 141 -13.36 -1.61 -31.37
N PRO A 142 -14.65 -1.96 -31.18
CA PRO A 142 -15.70 -0.99 -30.91
C PRO A 142 -15.44 -0.24 -29.59
N ILE A 143 -15.87 1.02 -29.52
CA ILE A 143 -15.64 1.91 -28.36
C ILE A 143 -16.16 1.27 -27.07
N GLN A 144 -17.25 0.51 -27.14
CA GLN A 144 -17.87 -0.19 -26.02
C GLN A 144 -16.88 -1.12 -25.28
N ASN A 145 -15.88 -1.68 -25.96
CA ASN A 145 -14.87 -2.57 -25.36
C ASN A 145 -13.98 -1.85 -24.35
N SER A 146 -13.94 -0.51 -24.36
CA SER A 146 -13.20 0.30 -23.39
C SER A 146 -13.96 0.55 -22.08
N PHE A 147 -15.28 0.36 -22.06
CA PHE A 147 -16.11 0.66 -20.89
C PHE A 147 -15.75 -0.13 -19.63
N PRO A 148 -15.42 -1.44 -19.69
CA PRO A 148 -14.95 -2.18 -18.51
C PRO A 148 -13.67 -1.60 -17.91
N LEU A 149 -12.78 -1.05 -18.74
CA LEU A 149 -11.52 -0.48 -18.29
C LEU A 149 -11.75 0.85 -17.56
N TYR A 150 -12.64 1.70 -18.08
CA TYR A 150 -13.02 2.94 -17.40
C TYR A 150 -13.76 2.69 -16.09
N SER A 151 -14.72 1.75 -16.08
CA SER A 151 -15.45 1.42 -14.86
C SER A 151 -14.55 0.79 -13.80
N CYS A 152 -13.59 -0.06 -14.21
CA CYS A 152 -12.55 -0.58 -13.32
C CYS A 152 -11.65 0.54 -12.76
N ALA A 153 -11.23 1.49 -13.59
CA ALA A 153 -10.46 2.64 -13.11
C ALA A 153 -11.22 3.46 -12.06
N ILE A 154 -12.54 3.65 -12.23
CA ILE A 154 -13.39 4.32 -11.24
C ILE A 154 -13.47 3.51 -9.93
N LEU A 155 -13.62 2.19 -10.00
CA LEU A 155 -13.66 1.32 -8.82
C LEU A 155 -12.32 1.31 -8.06
N LEU A 156 -11.20 1.29 -8.78
CA LEU A 156 -9.85 1.44 -8.23
C LEU A 156 -9.68 2.78 -7.50
N LEU A 157 -10.09 3.88 -8.14
CA LEU A 157 -10.03 5.21 -7.54
C LEU A 157 -10.93 5.31 -6.29
N PHE A 158 -12.13 4.75 -6.34
CA PHE A 158 -13.02 4.71 -5.19
C PHE A 158 -12.41 3.93 -4.01
N GLY A 159 -11.89 2.71 -4.26
CA GLY A 159 -11.30 1.89 -3.21
C GLY A 159 -10.05 2.52 -2.58
N THR A 160 -9.22 3.21 -3.37
CA THR A 160 -8.05 3.93 -2.85
C THR A 160 -8.43 5.14 -2.00
N LEU A 161 -9.40 5.96 -2.45
CA LEU A 161 -9.92 7.07 -1.65
C LEU A 161 -10.59 6.59 -0.35
N TYR A 162 -11.36 5.50 -0.42
CA TYR A 162 -11.93 4.88 0.78
C TYR A 162 -10.85 4.41 1.76
N SER A 163 -9.80 3.75 1.26
CA SER A 163 -8.70 3.28 2.11
C SER A 163 -7.98 4.43 2.81
N LEU A 164 -7.81 5.57 2.12
CA LEU A 164 -7.27 6.78 2.72
C LEU A 164 -8.21 7.34 3.80
N TYR A 165 -9.51 7.47 3.48
CA TYR A 165 -10.52 7.90 4.45
C TYR A 165 -10.50 7.05 5.72
N GLN A 166 -10.51 5.71 5.57
CA GLN A 166 -10.54 4.78 6.68
C GLN A 166 -9.24 4.83 7.50
N SER A 167 -8.10 5.03 6.85
CA SER A 167 -6.82 5.24 7.53
C SER A 167 -6.85 6.52 8.39
N PHE A 168 -7.33 7.65 7.85
CA PHE A 168 -7.46 8.88 8.61
C PHE A 168 -8.46 8.75 9.76
N TYR A 169 -9.65 8.21 9.49
CA TYR A 169 -10.70 8.03 10.48
C TYR A 169 -10.23 7.15 11.65
N SER A 170 -9.61 6.01 11.33
CA SER A 170 -9.14 5.05 12.34
C SER A 170 -8.00 5.56 13.22
N ASN A 171 -7.23 6.54 12.75
CA ASN A 171 -6.13 7.15 13.50
C ASN A 171 -6.60 8.27 14.44
N ILE A 172 -7.71 8.93 14.12
CA ILE A 172 -8.23 10.07 14.90
C ILE A 172 -9.21 9.59 15.97
N TYR A 173 -10.12 8.67 15.62
CA TYR A 173 -11.25 8.31 16.47
C TYR A 173 -11.07 6.96 17.17
N ASN A 174 -11.48 6.92 18.45
CA ASN A 174 -11.57 5.70 19.27
C ASN A 174 -12.94 5.00 19.15
N ASP A 175 -13.87 5.59 18.40
CA ASP A 175 -15.22 5.08 18.26
C ASP A 175 -15.27 3.79 17.43
N LYS A 176 -16.41 3.10 17.51
CA LYS A 176 -16.69 1.95 16.66
C LYS A 176 -16.50 2.34 15.20
N LEU A 177 -15.72 1.55 14.48
CA LEU A 177 -15.55 1.73 13.05
C LEU A 177 -16.89 1.51 12.35
N PHE A 178 -17.18 2.34 11.37
CA PHE A 178 -18.38 2.22 10.57
C PHE A 178 -18.08 2.70 9.16
N VAL A 179 -18.88 2.24 8.21
CA VAL A 179 -18.84 2.73 6.83
C VAL A 179 -20.02 3.68 6.67
N PRO A 180 -19.79 4.97 6.32
CA PRO A 180 -20.88 5.89 6.06
C PRO A 180 -21.85 5.36 5.00
N ASN A 181 -23.15 5.57 5.20
CA ASN A 181 -24.18 5.05 4.29
C ASN A 181 -24.01 5.57 2.85
N PHE A 182 -23.57 6.82 2.68
CA PHE A 182 -23.32 7.37 1.34
C PHE A 182 -22.17 6.63 0.63
N LEU A 183 -21.13 6.16 1.34
CA LEU A 183 -20.06 5.35 0.76
C LEU A 183 -20.55 3.96 0.37
N LYS A 184 -21.47 3.35 1.13
CA LYS A 184 -22.11 2.08 0.76
C LYS A 184 -22.92 2.22 -0.52
N ILE A 185 -23.74 3.26 -0.61
CA ILE A 185 -24.55 3.56 -1.81
C ILE A 185 -23.64 3.82 -3.01
N LEU A 186 -22.62 4.66 -2.84
CA LEU A 186 -21.67 4.97 -3.89
C LEU A 186 -20.92 3.72 -4.36
N PHE A 187 -20.49 2.85 -3.44
CA PHE A 187 -19.87 1.57 -3.78
C PHE A 187 -20.79 0.69 -4.64
N ILE A 188 -22.07 0.56 -4.28
CA ILE A 188 -23.04 -0.21 -5.07
C ILE A 188 -23.19 0.38 -6.47
N ILE A 189 -23.29 1.71 -6.59
CA ILE A 189 -23.39 2.40 -7.89
C ILE A 189 -22.16 2.11 -8.76
N VAL A 190 -20.95 2.26 -8.19
CA VAL A 190 -19.70 2.01 -8.92
C VAL A 190 -19.58 0.53 -9.32
N LEU A 191 -19.98 -0.39 -8.45
CA LEU A 191 -19.97 -1.83 -8.74
C LEU A 191 -20.98 -2.19 -9.84
N LEU A 192 -22.17 -1.61 -9.82
CA LEU A 192 -23.16 -1.77 -10.90
C LEU A 192 -22.66 -1.24 -12.24
N LEU A 193 -21.94 -0.12 -12.26
CA LEU A 193 -21.30 0.40 -13.46
C LEU A 193 -20.29 -0.59 -14.05
N VAL A 194 -19.48 -1.24 -13.20
CA VAL A 194 -18.55 -2.29 -13.64
C VAL A 194 -19.31 -3.47 -14.24
N VAL A 195 -20.32 -4.00 -13.54
CA VAL A 195 -21.11 -5.13 -14.03
C VAL A 195 -21.79 -4.81 -15.35
N LEU A 196 -22.45 -3.65 -15.46
CA LEU A 196 -23.12 -3.21 -16.68
C LEU A 196 -22.14 -3.07 -17.84
N SER A 197 -20.96 -2.48 -17.60
CA SER A 197 -19.95 -2.32 -18.65
C SER A 197 -19.44 -3.67 -19.20
N VAL A 198 -19.29 -4.67 -18.33
CA VAL A 198 -18.90 -6.03 -18.75
C VAL A 198 -20.02 -6.71 -19.54
N VAL A 199 -21.27 -6.59 -19.08
CA VAL A 199 -22.44 -7.16 -19.78
C VAL A 199 -22.62 -6.56 -21.16
N ILE A 200 -22.43 -5.24 -21.33
CA ILE A 200 -22.49 -4.57 -22.64
C ILE A 200 -21.46 -5.16 -23.61
N VAL A 201 -20.24 -5.41 -23.14
CA VAL A 201 -19.20 -6.03 -23.98
C VAL A 201 -19.57 -7.46 -24.34
N LEU A 202 -20.09 -8.25 -23.40
CA LEU A 202 -20.51 -9.64 -23.67
C LEU A 202 -21.65 -9.72 -24.68
N ILE A 203 -22.68 -8.89 -24.55
CA ILE A 203 -23.80 -8.83 -25.50
C ILE A 203 -23.34 -8.32 -26.86
N GLY A 204 -22.41 -7.36 -26.88
CA GLY A 204 -21.83 -6.82 -28.12
C GLY A 204 -20.94 -7.81 -28.89
N ILE A 205 -20.54 -8.93 -28.27
CA ILE A 205 -19.80 -10.02 -28.93
C ILE A 205 -20.75 -11.02 -29.60
N GLU A 206 -22.00 -11.12 -29.15
CA GLU A 206 -22.99 -12.08 -29.69
C GLU A 206 -23.71 -11.58 -30.96
N ASN A 207 -23.53 -10.31 -31.35
CA ASN A 207 -24.07 -9.69 -32.57
C ASN A 207 -22.99 -9.35 -33.57
#